data_AF-A0A8T4C7U8-F1
#
_entry.id   AF-A0A8T4C7U8-F1
#
_cell.length_a   1.000
_cell.length_b   1.000
_cell.length_c   1.000
_cell.angle_alpha   90.00
_cell.angle_beta   90.00
_cell.angle_gamma   90.00
#
_symmetry.space_group_name_H-M   'P 1'
#
loop_
_entity.id
_entity.type
_entity.pdbx_description
1 polymer ?
#
loop_
_entity_poly.entity_id
_entity_poly.type
_entity_poly.pdbx_seq_one_letter_code
_entity_poly.pdbx_strand_id
1 'polypeptide(L)'
;MNVIFQTPEAVTQTITNSIAGNISWLLIGIVFFIIAAMIVYFLKNIIVNTVLGLMGWGLLTYMFHIDLPFWASLVVSAIFGLAGLGVMVVLTVLGIIN
;
A
#
# COMPACT_ATOMS: atom_id res chain seq x y z
N MET A 1 -45.35 -43.61 -2.13
CA MET A 1 -44.67 -42.34 -1.78
C MET A 1 -43.40 -42.71 -1.03
N ASN A 2 -42.26 -42.73 -1.73
CA ASN A 2 -40.99 -43.19 -1.15
C ASN A 2 -40.28 -41.99 -0.51
N VAL A 3 -40.32 -41.88 0.82
CA VAL A 3 -39.64 -40.81 1.56
C VAL A 3 -38.20 -41.25 1.78
N ILE A 4 -37.27 -40.67 1.01
CA ILE A 4 -35.83 -40.92 1.17
C ILE A 4 -35.36 -40.07 2.36
N PHE A 5 -35.15 -40.72 3.51
CA PHE A 5 -34.50 -40.09 4.65
C PHE A 5 -33.01 -39.95 4.34
N GLN A 6 -32.57 -38.76 3.95
CA GLN A 6 -31.15 -38.45 3.80
C GLN A 6 -30.53 -38.43 5.20
N THR A 7 -29.54 -39.29 5.44
CA THR A 7 -28.78 -39.28 6.68
C THR A 7 -28.04 -37.93 6.82
N PRO A 8 -27.84 -37.42 8.05
CA PRO A 8 -27.18 -36.12 8.27
C PRO A 8 -25.82 -36.03 7.57
N GLU A 9 -25.10 -37.15 7.52
CA GLU A 9 -23.79 -37.28 6.89
C GLU A 9 -23.82 -37.02 5.37
N ALA A 10 -24.89 -37.43 4.68
CA ALA A 10 -25.03 -37.20 3.24
C ALA A 10 -25.28 -35.71 2.92
N VAL A 11 -26.02 -35.00 3.78
CA VAL A 11 -26.25 -33.56 3.64
C VAL A 11 -24.96 -32.78 3.91
N THR A 12 -24.19 -33.17 4.93
CA THR A 12 -22.90 -32.56 5.25
C THR A 12 -21.89 -32.73 4.11
N GLN A 13 -21.77 -33.92 3.52
CA GLN A 13 -20.85 -34.14 2.38
C GLN A 13 -21.22 -33.31 1.14
N THR A 14 -22.52 -33.13 0.87
CA THR A 14 -22.98 -32.33 -0.28
C THR A 14 -22.62 -30.85 -0.10
N ILE A 15 -22.73 -30.33 1.13
CA ILE A 15 -22.33 -28.96 1.48
C ILE A 15 -20.81 -28.81 1.44
N THR A 16 -20.07 -29.74 2.03
CA THR A 16 -18.59 -29.72 2.03
C THR A 16 -18.04 -29.77 0.60
N ASN A 17 -18.58 -30.59 -0.29
CA ASN A 17 -18.12 -30.65 -1.68
C ASN A 17 -18.47 -29.38 -2.47
N SER A 18 -19.57 -28.71 -2.12
CA SER A 18 -20.01 -27.45 -2.76
C SER A 18 -19.18 -26.24 -2.33
N ILE A 19 -18.61 -26.25 -1.11
CA ILE A 19 -17.79 -25.17 -0.55
C ILE A 19 -16.29 -25.44 -0.75
N ALA A 20 -15.81 -26.64 -0.46
CA ALA A 20 -14.39 -27.00 -0.56
C ALA A 20 -13.94 -27.25 -2.01
N GLY A 21 -14.85 -27.61 -2.91
CA GLY A 21 -14.57 -27.83 -4.34
C GLY A 21 -14.67 -26.56 -5.20
N ASN A 22 -15.09 -25.43 -4.63
CA ASN A 22 -15.34 -24.22 -5.40
C ASN A 22 -14.05 -23.41 -5.58
N ILE A 23 -13.34 -23.69 -6.68
CA ILE A 23 -12.14 -22.96 -7.14
C ILE A 23 -12.32 -21.43 -7.05
N SER A 24 -13.54 -20.93 -7.25
CA SER A 24 -13.87 -19.51 -7.16
C SER A 24 -13.57 -18.90 -5.78
N TRP A 25 -13.83 -19.63 -4.69
CA TRP A 25 -13.61 -19.11 -3.33
C TRP A 25 -12.12 -19.04 -2.98
N LEU A 26 -11.36 -20.00 -3.49
CA LEU A 26 -9.91 -20.06 -3.35
C LEU A 26 -9.23 -18.92 -4.15
N LEU A 27 -9.74 -18.60 -5.35
CA LEU A 27 -9.31 -17.42 -6.10
C LEU A 27 -9.58 -16.11 -5.36
N ILE A 28 -10.77 -15.94 -4.76
CA ILE A 28 -11.09 -14.73 -3.96
C ILE A 28 -10.06 -14.55 -2.84
N GLY A 29 -9.72 -15.63 -2.13
CA GLY A 29 -8.74 -15.58 -1.04
C GLY A 29 -7.35 -15.15 -1.50
N ILE A 30 -6.90 -15.66 -2.65
CA ILE A 30 -5.60 -15.31 -3.24
C ILE A 30 -5.57 -13.83 -3.65
N VAL A 31 -6.65 -13.33 -4.28
CA VAL A 31 -6.73 -11.91 -4.68
C VAL A 31 -6.67 -11.01 -3.46
N PHE A 32 -7.40 -11.33 -2.39
CA PHE A 32 -7.34 -10.59 -1.13
C PHE A 32 -5.94 -10.59 -0.51
N PHE A 33 -5.26 -11.73 -0.55
CA PHE A 33 -3.90 -11.86 -0.05
C PHE A 33 -2.90 -10.98 -0.83
N ILE A 34 -3.01 -10.95 -2.17
CA ILE A 34 -2.16 -10.12 -3.02
C ILE A 34 -2.37 -8.63 -2.73
N ILE A 35 -3.63 -8.20 -2.57
CA ILE A 35 -3.96 -6.81 -2.24
C ILE A 35 -3.38 -6.44 -0.87
N ALA A 36 -3.56 -7.30 0.13
CA ALA A 36 -3.00 -7.08 1.47
C ALA A 36 -1.46 -7.01 1.45
N ALA A 37 -0.81 -7.91 0.72
CA ALA A 37 0.64 -7.91 0.55
C ALA A 37 1.14 -6.63 -0.16
N MET A 38 0.44 -6.17 -1.20
CA MET A 38 0.73 -4.89 -1.85
C MET A 38 0.65 -3.73 -0.87
N ILE A 39 -0.42 -3.65 -0.07
CA ILE A 39 -0.60 -2.56 0.91
C ILE A 39 0.57 -2.53 1.91
N VAL A 40 0.96 -3.68 2.45
CA VAL A 40 2.10 -3.78 3.38
C VAL A 40 3.42 -3.38 2.71
N TYR A 41 3.62 -3.77 1.45
CA TYR A 41 4.80 -3.37 0.68
C TYR A 41 4.85 -1.86 0.44
N PHE A 42 3.72 -1.24 0.05
CA PHE A 42 3.62 0.21 -0.09
C PHE A 42 3.85 0.94 1.23
N LEU A 43 3.37 0.38 2.35
CA LEU A 43 3.58 0.97 3.68
C LEU A 43 5.07 1.02 4.07
N LYS A 44 5.82 -0.05 3.77
CA LYS A 44 7.28 -0.06 3.95
C LYS A 44 7.96 0.99 3.06
N ASN A 45 7.50 1.16 1.82
CA ASN A 45 8.04 2.17 0.92
C ASN A 45 7.78 3.59 1.40
N ILE A 46 6.63 3.88 2.04
CA ILE A 46 6.35 5.21 2.63
C ILE A 46 7.40 5.54 3.69
N ILE A 47 7.73 4.60 4.58
CA ILE A 47 8.75 4.81 5.63
C ILE A 47 10.11 5.13 5.00
N VAL A 48 10.53 4.32 4.02
CA VAL A 48 11.81 4.53 3.32
C VAL A 48 11.82 5.89 2.60
N ASN A 49 10.71 6.26 1.97
CA ASN A 49 10.53 7.53 1.28
C ASN A 49 10.54 8.74 2.21
N THR A 50 9.97 8.61 3.42
CA THR A 50 10.04 9.64 4.47
C THR A 50 11.46 9.82 4.98
N VAL A 51 12.19 8.73 5.27
CA VAL A 51 13.58 8.81 5.75
C VAL A 51 14.50 9.40 4.68
N LEU A 52 14.39 8.91 3.44
CA LEU A 52 15.12 9.45 2.30
C LEU A 52 14.82 10.93 2.10
N GLY A 53 13.54 11.32 2.21
CA GLY A 53 13.19 12.72 2.05
C GLY A 53 13.72 13.61 3.19
N LEU A 54 13.66 13.15 4.43
CA LEU A 54 14.23 13.90 5.56
C LEU A 54 15.76 14.07 5.41
N MET A 55 16.46 13.04 4.93
CA MET A 55 17.88 13.15 4.56
C MET A 55 18.09 14.14 3.41
N GLY A 56 17.25 14.07 2.36
CA GLY A 56 17.32 14.96 1.21
C GLY A 56 17.13 16.43 1.61
N TRP A 57 16.11 16.71 2.42
CA TRP A 57 15.85 18.04 2.98
C TRP A 57 17.05 18.56 3.79
N GLY A 58 17.59 17.73 4.71
CA GLY A 58 18.77 18.12 5.48
C GLY A 58 19.99 18.41 4.60
N LEU A 59 20.21 17.61 3.55
CA LEU A 59 21.29 17.82 2.59
C LEU A 59 21.11 19.13 1.82
N LEU A 60 19.88 19.44 1.40
CA LEU A 60 19.51 20.64 0.65
C LEU A 60 19.66 21.90 1.49
N THR A 61 19.15 21.90 2.71
CA THR A 61 19.29 23.04 3.64
C THR A 61 20.76 23.26 4.01
N TYR A 62 21.53 22.19 4.22
CA TYR A 62 22.95 22.31 4.59
C TYR A 62 23.88 22.71 3.43
N MET A 63 23.74 22.10 2.24
CA MET A 63 24.61 22.43 1.09
C MET A 63 24.14 23.66 0.33
N PHE A 64 22.84 23.81 0.08
CA PHE A 64 22.30 24.83 -0.83
C PHE A 64 21.68 26.03 -0.12
N HIS A 65 21.59 26.02 1.22
CA HIS A 65 20.96 27.08 2.01
C HIS A 65 19.53 27.41 1.52
N ILE A 66 18.83 26.41 0.98
CA ILE A 66 17.44 26.56 0.54
C ILE A 66 16.56 26.29 1.76
N ASP A 67 15.84 27.33 2.19
CA ASP A 67 14.83 27.23 3.23
C ASP A 67 13.57 26.59 2.65
N LEU A 68 13.51 25.25 2.67
CA LEU A 68 12.30 24.53 2.30
C LEU A 68 11.38 24.37 3.53
N PRO A 69 10.08 24.68 3.42
CA PRO A 69 9.13 24.50 4.52
C PRO A 69 9.08 23.03 4.96
N PHE A 70 9.55 22.77 6.18
CA PHE A 70 9.74 21.42 6.72
C PHE A 70 8.48 20.55 6.57
N TRP A 71 7.32 21.07 6.96
CA TRP A 71 6.04 20.37 6.88
C TRP A 71 5.67 19.97 5.45
N ALA A 72 5.85 20.89 4.51
CA ALA A 72 5.50 20.63 3.12
C ALA A 72 6.47 19.59 2.52
N SER A 73 7.76 19.70 2.85
CA SER A 73 8.81 18.76 2.43
C SER A 73 8.53 17.33 2.94
N LEU A 74 8.04 17.19 4.17
CA LEU A 74 7.77 15.92 4.82
C LEU A 74 6.50 15.27 4.27
N VAL A 75 5.44 16.06 4.04
CA VAL A 75 4.20 15.59 3.41
C VAL A 75 4.46 15.11 1.98
N VAL A 76 5.18 15.90 1.18
CA VAL A 76 5.50 15.53 -0.21
C VAL A 76 6.47 14.34 -0.27
N SER A 77 7.44 14.26 0.65
CA SER A 77 8.31 13.09 0.80
C SER A 77 7.55 11.84 1.22
N ALA A 78 6.55 11.93 2.09
CA ALA A 78 5.77 10.75 2.50
C ALA A 78 4.92 10.19 1.36
N ILE A 79 4.40 11.06 0.47
CA ILE A 79 3.55 10.67 -0.66
C ILE A 79 4.37 10.28 -1.90
N PHE A 80 5.35 11.10 -2.26
CA PHE A 80 6.13 10.98 -3.51
C PHE A 80 7.60 10.56 -3.30
N GLY A 81 8.08 10.47 -2.06
CA GLY A 81 9.46 10.11 -1.75
C GLY A 81 10.49 11.19 -2.06
N LEU A 82 11.72 10.75 -2.33
CA LEU A 82 12.83 11.63 -2.69
C LEU A 82 12.55 12.44 -3.96
N ALA A 83 11.79 11.87 -4.90
CA ALA A 83 11.41 12.54 -6.14
C ALA A 83 10.53 13.78 -5.88
N GLY A 84 9.62 13.70 -4.91
CA GLY A 84 8.78 14.83 -4.51
C GLY A 84 9.58 16.02 -3.97
N LEU A 85 10.68 15.76 -3.25
CA LEU A 85 11.60 16.82 -2.83
C LEU A 85 12.36 17.44 -3.99
N GLY A 86 12.79 16.63 -4.97
CA GLY A 86 13.40 17.16 -6.18
C GLY A 86 12.48 18.17 -6.89
N VAL A 87 11.18 17.88 -6.97
CA VAL A 87 10.19 18.81 -7.53
C VAL A 87 10.07 20.08 -6.68
N MET A 88 10.02 19.96 -5.34
CA MET A 88 10.00 21.14 -4.47
C MET A 88 11.24 22.02 -4.66
N VAL A 89 12.42 21.43 -4.72
CA VAL A 89 13.66 22.18 -4.95
C VAL A 89 13.62 22.93 -6.26
N VAL A 90 13.15 22.28 -7.33
CA VAL A 90 12.98 22.95 -8.63
C VAL A 90 12.00 24.11 -8.52
N LEU A 91 10.87 23.92 -7.83
CA LEU A 91 9.88 24.98 -7.64
C LEU A 91 10.38 26.13 -6.75
N THR A 92 11.20 25.85 -5.74
CA THR A 92 11.84 26.87 -4.89
C THR A 92 12.93 27.61 -5.64
N VAL A 93 13.75 26.91 -6.45
CA VAL A 93 14.74 27.54 -7.35
C VAL A 93 14.06 28.42 -8.41
N LEU A 94 12.87 28.03 -8.86
CA LEU A 94 12.04 28.84 -9.78
C LEU A 94 11.27 29.97 -9.08
N GLY A 95 11.37 30.10 -7.75
CA GLY A 95 10.71 31.17 -6.98
C GLY A 95 9.19 31.04 -6.86
N ILE A 96 8.63 29.87 -7.15
CA ILE A 96 7.18 29.61 -7.10
C ILE A 96 6.71 29.33 -5.66
N ILE A 97 7.60 28.76 -4.85
CA ILE A 97 7.39 28.49 -3.43
C ILE A 97 8.61 28.97 -2.65
N ASN A 98 8.38 29.77 -1.62
CA ASN A 98 9.39 30.31 -0.71
C ASN A 98 9.08 29.82 0.71
#